data_AF-A0A6G8DFX9-F1
#
_entry.id   AF-A0A6G8DFX9-F1
#
_cell.length_a   1.000
_cell.length_b   1.000
_cell.length_c   1.000
_cell.angle_alpha   90.00
_cell.angle_beta   90.00
_cell.angle_gamma   90.00
#
_symmetry.space_group_name_H-M   'P 1'
#
loop_
_entity.id
_entity.type
_entity.pdbx_description
1 polymer ?
#
loop_
_entity_poly.entity_id
_entity_poly.type
_entity_poly.pdbx_seq_one_letter_code
_entity_poly.pdbx_strand_id
1 'polypeptide(L)'
;MKKLYPLIALAIVVVIAGLYGLEQYRKLREQQQAQTAYLITRCVNQGLLSLFSLQANDWQSNPGQLNEEEERLKQRVAALPDTVGVQKPFADWQGALDVCDRLTVNSNRQHRTIFRPLTEMAKKDIWRLDTAKSEQFQERRIKAIYRTRIAAEAADRYLDDLRADVKRLLDTNRISPEARALTDQQLQKAIFDKYRKGQFSKQRVLQYLERQESFYQLLTDNPKGFTLRGGSLFFYNKNLHRQADDLNRALLQGEVDFFSNWRLIVQH
;
A
#
# COMPACT_ATOMS: atom_id res chain seq x y z
N MET A 1 17.30 -71.83 18.75
CA MET A 1 17.89 -70.51 18.36
C MET A 1 17.61 -70.08 16.91
N LYS A 2 17.28 -70.96 15.95
CA LYS A 2 17.01 -70.55 14.53
C LYS A 2 15.73 -69.71 14.27
N LYS A 3 14.75 -69.71 15.19
CA LYS A 3 13.48 -68.97 15.05
C LYS A 3 13.53 -67.50 15.52
N LEU A 4 14.61 -67.07 16.20
CA LEU A 4 14.80 -65.69 16.66
C LEU A 4 15.39 -64.78 15.57
N TYR A 5 16.27 -65.31 14.72
CA TYR A 5 16.88 -64.57 13.60
C TYR A 5 15.87 -63.95 12.61
N PRO A 6 14.80 -64.65 12.17
CA PRO A 6 13.80 -64.01 11.28
C PRO A 6 12.99 -62.92 11.97
N LEU A 7 12.73 -63.04 13.29
CA LEU A 7 12.04 -62.00 14.07
C LEU A 7 12.91 -60.75 14.28
N ILE A 8 14.21 -60.94 14.54
CA ILE A 8 15.17 -59.84 14.65
C ILE A 8 15.35 -59.15 13.29
N ALA A 9 15.44 -59.91 12.20
CA ALA A 9 15.50 -59.36 10.85
C ALA A 9 14.24 -58.55 10.49
N LEU A 10 13.04 -59.06 10.83
CA LEU A 10 11.79 -58.34 10.64
C LEU A 10 11.76 -57.04 11.45
N ALA A 11 12.17 -57.07 12.72
CA ALA A 11 12.24 -55.88 13.58
C ALA A 11 13.21 -54.83 13.00
N ILE A 12 14.37 -55.24 12.50
CA ILE A 12 15.33 -54.34 11.85
C ILE A 12 14.74 -53.72 10.58
N VAL A 13 14.06 -54.51 9.73
CA VAL A 13 13.41 -53.99 8.52
C VAL A 13 12.30 -53.00 8.85
N VAL A 14 11.48 -53.27 9.88
CA VAL A 14 10.42 -52.34 10.34
C VAL A 14 11.02 -51.06 10.89
N VAL A 15 12.12 -51.13 11.64
CA VAL A 15 12.82 -49.95 12.16
C VAL A 15 13.41 -49.11 11.01
N ILE A 16 14.07 -49.75 10.04
CA ILE A 16 14.63 -49.04 8.87
C ILE A 16 13.53 -48.40 8.04
N ALA A 17 12.44 -49.12 7.76
CA ALA A 17 11.28 -48.57 7.03
C ALA A 17 10.59 -47.43 7.80
N GLY A 18 10.50 -47.55 9.13
CA GLY A 18 9.98 -46.50 10.01
C GLY A 18 10.85 -45.25 10.01
N LEU A 19 12.18 -45.39 10.10
CA LEU A 19 13.13 -44.27 10.05
C LEU A 19 13.11 -43.59 8.68
N TYR A 20 13.11 -44.36 7.59
CA TYR A 20 13.05 -43.83 6.24
C TYR A 20 11.72 -43.09 5.97
N GLY A 21 10.59 -43.68 6.39
CA GLY A 21 9.28 -43.03 6.28
C GLY A 21 9.19 -41.74 7.09
N LEU A 22 9.79 -41.71 8.28
CA LEU A 22 9.82 -40.53 9.15
C LEU A 22 10.71 -39.42 8.58
N GLU A 23 11.85 -39.76 7.99
CA GLU A 23 12.71 -38.80 7.28
C GLU A 23 12.02 -38.22 6.04
N GLN A 24 11.39 -39.06 5.23
CA GLN A 24 10.64 -38.62 4.04
C GLN A 24 9.45 -37.73 4.42
N TYR A 25 8.77 -38.04 5.52
CA TYR A 25 7.69 -37.22 6.06
C TYR A 25 8.17 -35.85 6.55
N ARG A 26 9.33 -35.80 7.23
CA ARG A 26 9.97 -34.53 7.63
C ARG A 26 10.32 -33.67 6.42
N LYS A 27 10.99 -34.24 5.42
CA LYS A 27 11.34 -33.54 4.17
C LYS A 27 10.10 -32.98 3.46
N LEU A 28 9.02 -33.76 3.40
CA LEU A 28 7.76 -33.31 2.80
C LEU A 28 7.17 -32.12 3.57
N ARG A 29 7.16 -32.17 4.90
CA ARG A 29 6.67 -31.04 5.72
C ARG A 29 7.53 -29.80 5.56
N GLU A 30 8.85 -29.93 5.59
CA GLU A 30 9.78 -28.81 5.39
C GLU A 30 9.57 -28.16 4.02
N GLN A 31 9.38 -28.97 2.97
CA GLN A 31 9.07 -28.47 1.63
C GLN A 31 7.72 -27.74 1.60
N GLN A 32 6.68 -28.28 2.23
CA GLN A 32 5.36 -27.65 2.33
C GLN A 32 5.44 -26.31 3.08
N GLN A 33 6.15 -26.26 4.21
CA GLN A 33 6.38 -25.04 4.98
C GLN A 33 7.12 -23.98 4.14
N ALA A 34 8.17 -24.39 3.43
CA ALA A 34 8.93 -23.50 2.55
C ALA A 34 8.08 -22.94 1.39
N GLN A 35 7.22 -23.77 0.78
CA GLN A 35 6.30 -23.35 -0.28
C GLN A 35 5.26 -22.34 0.23
N THR A 36 4.68 -22.57 1.41
CA THR A 36 3.76 -21.64 2.08
C THR A 36 4.44 -20.28 2.34
N ALA A 37 5.62 -20.31 2.98
CA ALA A 37 6.37 -19.11 3.31
C ALA A 37 6.78 -18.31 2.05
N TYR A 38 7.22 -19.02 1.01
CA TYR A 38 7.61 -18.42 -0.26
C TYR A 38 6.43 -17.74 -0.94
N LEU A 39 5.27 -18.40 -1.03
CA LEU A 39 4.07 -17.83 -1.65
C LEU A 39 3.64 -16.53 -0.96
N ILE A 40 3.53 -16.54 0.37
CA ILE A 40 3.11 -15.37 1.16
C ILE A 40 4.11 -14.23 1.00
N THR A 41 5.42 -14.53 1.09
CA THR A 41 6.48 -13.53 0.90
C THR A 41 6.41 -12.89 -0.49
N ARG A 42 6.17 -13.69 -1.54
CA ARG A 42 6.03 -13.18 -2.92
C ARG A 42 4.78 -12.32 -3.06
N CYS A 43 3.66 -12.67 -2.42
CA CYS A 43 2.44 -11.85 -2.43
C CYS A 43 2.65 -10.48 -1.78
N VAL A 44 3.27 -10.43 -0.60
CA VAL A 44 3.62 -9.15 0.06
C VAL A 44 4.52 -8.31 -0.85
N ASN A 45 5.50 -8.94 -1.50
CA ASN A 45 6.38 -8.27 -2.44
C ASN A 45 5.61 -7.69 -3.65
N GLN A 46 4.60 -8.38 -4.19
CA GLN A 46 3.78 -7.84 -5.28
C GLN A 46 3.01 -6.59 -4.85
N GLY A 47 2.47 -6.57 -3.63
CA GLY A 47 1.82 -5.38 -3.07
C GLY A 47 2.77 -4.18 -2.97
N LEU A 48 4.02 -4.42 -2.56
CA LEU A 48 5.07 -3.38 -2.53
C LEU A 48 5.48 -2.94 -3.93
N LEU A 49 5.65 -3.85 -4.89
CA LEU A 49 5.96 -3.50 -6.27
C LEU A 49 4.86 -2.65 -6.91
N SER A 50 3.59 -2.93 -6.60
CA SER A 50 2.46 -2.09 -7.01
C SER A 50 2.55 -0.69 -6.38
N LEU A 51 2.88 -0.58 -5.07
CA LEU A 51 3.18 0.71 -4.44
C LEU A 51 4.27 1.48 -5.19
N PHE A 52 5.38 0.82 -5.55
CA PHE A 52 6.48 1.47 -6.29
C PHE A 52 6.03 2.00 -7.66
N SER A 53 5.16 1.27 -8.36
CA SER A 53 4.57 1.75 -9.61
C SER A 53 3.73 3.02 -9.38
N LEU A 54 2.90 3.02 -8.34
CA LEU A 54 2.03 4.14 -7.99
C LEU A 54 2.82 5.37 -7.51
N GLN A 55 3.87 5.18 -6.71
CA GLN A 55 4.70 6.30 -6.25
C GLN A 55 5.51 6.91 -7.41
N ALA A 56 5.85 6.14 -8.44
CA ALA A 56 6.55 6.66 -9.62
C ALA A 56 5.63 7.44 -10.57
N ASN A 57 4.31 7.38 -10.37
CA ASN A 57 3.34 7.98 -11.28
C ASN A 57 3.43 9.52 -11.33
N ASP A 58 3.07 10.07 -12.49
CA ASP A 58 2.68 11.46 -12.62
C ASP A 58 1.15 11.55 -12.56
N TRP A 59 0.63 11.94 -11.40
CA TRP A 59 -0.80 12.00 -11.13
C TRP A 59 -1.54 13.08 -11.93
N GLN A 60 -0.83 14.07 -12.48
CA GLN A 60 -1.42 15.07 -13.37
C GLN A 60 -1.63 14.51 -14.77
N SER A 61 -0.65 13.76 -15.28
CA SER A 61 -0.65 13.22 -16.64
C SER A 61 -1.38 11.87 -16.76
N ASN A 62 -1.33 11.04 -15.72
CA ASN A 62 -1.89 9.68 -15.74
C ASN A 62 -2.76 9.40 -14.49
N PRO A 63 -3.99 9.95 -14.42
CA PRO A 63 -4.92 9.69 -13.32
C PRO A 63 -5.49 8.26 -13.32
N GLY A 64 -5.39 7.53 -14.44
CA GLY A 64 -5.91 6.17 -14.60
C GLY A 64 -5.06 5.07 -13.94
N GLN A 65 -3.78 5.38 -13.66
CA GLN A 65 -2.78 4.43 -13.15
C GLN A 65 -3.25 3.62 -11.93
N LEU A 66 -4.02 4.24 -11.03
CA LEU A 66 -4.52 3.55 -9.83
C LEU A 66 -5.40 2.35 -10.18
N ASN A 67 -6.34 2.51 -11.11
CA ASN A 67 -7.23 1.42 -11.51
C ASN A 67 -6.47 0.32 -12.27
N GLU A 68 -5.50 0.72 -13.10
CA GLU A 68 -4.66 -0.23 -13.84
C GLU A 68 -3.79 -1.08 -12.91
N GLU A 69 -3.17 -0.46 -11.90
CA GLU A 69 -2.33 -1.17 -10.93
C GLU A 69 -3.14 -2.08 -10.00
N GLU A 70 -4.38 -1.70 -9.66
CA GLU A 70 -5.26 -2.57 -8.86
C GLU A 70 -5.55 -3.90 -9.57
N GLU A 71 -5.90 -3.84 -10.86
CA GLU A 71 -6.15 -5.04 -11.66
C GLU A 71 -4.85 -5.80 -11.94
N ARG A 72 -3.76 -5.09 -12.23
CA ARG A 72 -2.44 -5.69 -12.42
C ARG A 72 -1.97 -6.45 -11.18
N LEU A 73 -2.17 -5.90 -9.97
CA LEU A 73 -1.81 -6.57 -8.72
C LEU A 73 -2.63 -7.85 -8.54
N LYS A 74 -3.95 -7.80 -8.74
CA LYS A 74 -4.82 -8.99 -8.66
C LYS A 74 -4.35 -10.10 -9.61
N GLN A 75 -4.09 -9.74 -10.87
CA GLN A 75 -3.63 -10.70 -11.88
C GLN A 75 -2.27 -11.33 -11.50
N ARG A 76 -1.32 -10.50 -11.06
CA ARG A 76 0.02 -10.98 -10.65
C ARG A 76 -0.06 -11.92 -9.46
N VAL A 77 -0.89 -11.61 -8.46
CA VAL A 77 -1.06 -12.48 -7.29
C VAL A 77 -1.80 -13.77 -7.63
N ALA A 78 -2.85 -13.69 -8.46
CA ALA A 78 -3.59 -14.86 -8.92
C ALA A 78 -2.72 -15.86 -9.70
N ALA A 79 -1.68 -15.39 -10.40
CA ALA A 79 -0.72 -16.23 -11.11
C ALA A 79 0.39 -16.82 -10.21
N LEU A 80 0.60 -16.31 -8.98
CA LEU A 80 1.67 -16.79 -8.11
C LEU A 80 1.58 -18.29 -7.78
N PRO A 81 0.42 -18.87 -7.44
CA PRO A 81 0.32 -20.29 -7.11
C PRO A 81 0.88 -21.21 -8.20
N ASP A 82 0.60 -20.90 -9.47
CA ASP A 82 1.07 -21.68 -10.61
C ASP A 82 2.60 -21.63 -10.75
N THR A 83 3.23 -20.50 -10.38
CA THR A 83 4.69 -20.36 -10.40
C THR A 83 5.40 -21.13 -9.29
N VAL A 84 4.71 -21.51 -8.20
CA VAL A 84 5.29 -22.30 -7.10
C VAL A 84 5.28 -23.80 -7.43
N GLY A 85 4.40 -24.25 -8.33
CA GLY A 85 4.41 -25.63 -8.83
C GLY A 85 3.97 -26.68 -7.80
N VAL A 86 2.99 -26.37 -6.95
CA VAL A 86 2.45 -27.32 -5.96
C VAL A 86 1.58 -28.37 -6.66
N GLN A 87 2.03 -29.63 -6.63
CA GLN A 87 1.35 -30.75 -7.31
C GLN A 87 0.08 -31.23 -6.59
N LYS A 88 0.04 -31.12 -5.25
CA LYS A 88 -1.12 -31.51 -4.43
C LYS A 88 -1.36 -30.47 -3.33
N PRO A 89 -2.56 -29.88 -3.23
CA PRO A 89 -2.89 -28.96 -2.15
C PRO A 89 -2.75 -29.62 -0.78
N PHE A 90 -2.32 -28.84 0.20
CA PHE A 90 -2.21 -29.23 1.62
C PHE A 90 -2.81 -28.12 2.51
N ALA A 91 -3.04 -28.41 3.79
CA ALA A 91 -3.79 -27.51 4.67
C ALA A 91 -3.19 -26.08 4.72
N ASP A 92 -1.88 -25.97 4.95
CA ASP A 92 -1.19 -24.68 5.00
C ASP A 92 -1.20 -23.96 3.64
N TRP A 93 -1.28 -24.69 2.53
CA TRP A 93 -1.38 -24.09 1.19
C TRP A 93 -2.67 -23.31 1.02
N GLN A 94 -3.80 -23.88 1.45
CA GLN A 94 -5.08 -23.16 1.38
C GLN A 94 -5.08 -21.93 2.30
N GLY A 95 -4.44 -22.04 3.46
CA GLY A 95 -4.22 -20.89 4.36
C GLY A 95 -3.37 -19.80 3.70
N ALA A 96 -2.30 -20.16 2.99
CA ALA A 96 -1.47 -19.21 2.26
C ALA A 96 -2.23 -18.50 1.14
N LEU A 97 -3.09 -19.22 0.40
CA LEU A 97 -3.92 -18.62 -0.64
C LEU A 97 -4.89 -17.57 -0.07
N ASP A 98 -5.58 -17.85 1.06
CA ASP A 98 -6.44 -16.87 1.72
C ASP A 98 -5.65 -15.66 2.24
N VAL A 99 -4.47 -15.89 2.82
CA VAL A 99 -3.57 -14.80 3.22
C VAL A 99 -3.21 -13.92 2.03
N CYS A 100 -2.85 -14.51 0.89
CA CYS A 100 -2.48 -13.76 -0.32
C CYS A 100 -3.64 -12.93 -0.88
N ASP A 101 -4.85 -13.51 -0.94
CA ASP A 101 -6.05 -12.80 -1.41
C ASP A 101 -6.36 -11.59 -0.50
N ARG A 102 -6.36 -11.80 0.82
CA ARG A 102 -6.62 -10.72 1.79
C ARG A 102 -5.55 -9.65 1.78
N LEU A 103 -4.26 -10.02 1.65
CA LEU A 103 -3.17 -9.07 1.52
C LEU A 103 -3.31 -8.23 0.24
N THR A 104 -3.76 -8.84 -0.85
CA THR A 104 -4.02 -8.14 -2.12
C THR A 104 -5.14 -7.13 -1.98
N VAL A 105 -6.25 -7.53 -1.34
CA VAL A 105 -7.38 -6.63 -1.05
C VAL A 105 -6.94 -5.49 -0.13
N ASN A 106 -6.18 -5.77 0.93
CA ASN A 106 -5.68 -4.75 1.84
C ASN A 106 -4.71 -3.78 1.16
N SER A 107 -3.78 -4.30 0.35
CA SER A 107 -2.84 -3.47 -0.42
C SER A 107 -3.58 -2.52 -1.35
N ASN A 108 -4.53 -3.04 -2.15
CA ASN A 108 -5.36 -2.21 -3.02
C ASN A 108 -6.17 -1.18 -2.24
N ARG A 109 -6.71 -1.55 -1.07
CA ARG A 109 -7.41 -0.60 -0.20
C ARG A 109 -6.49 0.52 0.27
N GLN A 110 -5.28 0.18 0.73
CA GLN A 110 -4.29 1.16 1.19
C GLN A 110 -3.84 2.07 0.05
N HIS A 111 -3.57 1.52 -1.13
CA HIS A 111 -3.24 2.27 -2.35
C HIS A 111 -4.36 3.24 -2.72
N ARG A 112 -5.62 2.82 -2.68
CA ARG A 112 -6.77 3.73 -2.89
C ARG A 112 -6.82 4.85 -1.88
N THR A 113 -6.63 4.54 -0.59
CA THR A 113 -6.64 5.55 0.47
C THR A 113 -5.54 6.59 0.25
N ILE A 114 -4.36 6.19 -0.22
CA ILE A 114 -3.23 7.07 -0.44
C ILE A 114 -3.36 7.88 -1.74
N PHE A 115 -3.62 7.21 -2.87
CA PHE A 115 -3.43 7.81 -4.18
C PHE A 115 -4.70 8.38 -4.83
N ARG A 116 -5.90 7.91 -4.46
CA ARG A 116 -7.14 8.49 -4.99
C ARG A 116 -7.29 9.97 -4.65
N PRO A 117 -6.98 10.44 -3.43
CA PRO A 117 -6.99 11.87 -3.13
C PRO A 117 -5.99 12.65 -3.97
N LEU A 118 -4.84 12.08 -4.36
CA LEU A 118 -3.90 12.76 -5.27
C LEU A 118 -4.47 12.97 -6.66
N THR A 119 -5.23 11.98 -7.16
CA THR A 119 -5.97 12.15 -8.40
C THR A 119 -6.99 13.27 -8.29
N GLU A 120 -7.66 13.44 -7.15
CA GLU A 120 -8.57 14.55 -6.90
C GLU A 120 -7.83 15.89 -6.81
N MET A 121 -6.71 15.95 -6.08
CA MET A 121 -5.86 17.14 -5.94
C MET A 121 -5.26 17.56 -7.29
N ALA A 122 -4.94 16.63 -8.18
CA ALA A 122 -4.41 16.91 -9.51
C ALA A 122 -5.46 17.46 -10.49
N LYS A 123 -6.75 17.27 -10.23
CA LYS A 123 -7.81 17.81 -11.09
C LYS A 123 -7.92 19.32 -10.90
N LYS A 124 -7.63 20.06 -11.98
CA LYS A 124 -7.66 21.53 -11.95
C LYS A 124 -9.06 22.10 -11.72
N ASP A 125 -10.14 21.36 -12.04
CA ASP A 125 -11.53 21.84 -11.99
C ASP A 125 -11.94 22.36 -10.61
N ILE A 126 -11.61 21.62 -9.54
CA ILE A 126 -11.94 22.01 -8.18
C ILE A 126 -11.16 23.23 -7.69
N TRP A 127 -10.03 23.54 -8.32
CA TRP A 127 -9.14 24.64 -7.92
C TRP A 127 -9.31 25.90 -8.78
N ARG A 128 -10.21 25.88 -9.77
CA ARG A 128 -10.41 27.06 -10.63
C ARG A 128 -10.99 28.24 -9.84
N LEU A 129 -10.51 29.43 -10.16
CA LEU A 129 -10.92 30.69 -9.50
C LEU A 129 -12.35 31.11 -9.86
N ASP A 130 -12.86 30.69 -11.03
CA ASP A 130 -14.26 30.92 -11.43
C ASP A 130 -15.29 30.25 -10.53
N THR A 131 -14.87 29.21 -9.80
CA THR A 131 -15.70 28.53 -8.80
C THR A 131 -15.35 28.91 -7.37
N ALA A 132 -14.56 29.97 -7.15
CA ALA A 132 -14.15 30.40 -5.81
C ALA A 132 -15.34 30.81 -4.91
N LYS A 133 -16.39 31.41 -5.51
CA LYS A 133 -17.61 31.83 -4.80
C LYS A 133 -18.71 30.76 -4.74
N SER A 134 -18.47 29.58 -5.34
CA SER A 134 -19.47 28.52 -5.40
C SER A 134 -19.39 27.63 -4.16
N GLU A 135 -20.49 27.58 -3.40
CA GLU A 135 -20.63 26.74 -2.20
C GLU A 135 -20.40 25.24 -2.52
N GLN A 136 -20.97 24.75 -3.63
CA GLN A 136 -20.76 23.37 -4.08
C GLN A 136 -19.27 23.04 -4.27
N PHE A 137 -18.50 23.97 -4.84
CA PHE A 137 -17.06 23.77 -5.04
C PHE A 137 -16.28 23.95 -3.74
N GLN A 138 -16.70 24.83 -2.83
CA GLN A 138 -16.11 24.95 -1.50
C GLN A 138 -16.22 23.63 -0.73
N GLU A 139 -17.39 23.00 -0.70
CA GLU A 139 -17.55 21.68 -0.08
C GLU A 139 -16.63 20.63 -0.70
N ARG A 140 -16.52 20.62 -2.04
CA ARG A 140 -15.63 19.68 -2.75
C ARG A 140 -14.16 19.88 -2.36
N ARG A 141 -13.71 21.14 -2.22
CA ARG A 141 -12.35 21.47 -1.78
C ARG A 141 -12.08 21.00 -0.35
N ILE A 142 -13.00 21.29 0.57
CA ILE A 142 -12.88 20.85 1.98
C ILE A 142 -12.78 19.32 2.05
N LYS A 143 -13.64 18.60 1.32
CA LYS A 143 -13.62 17.14 1.23
C LYS A 143 -12.30 16.62 0.65
N ALA A 144 -11.78 17.24 -0.41
CA ALA A 144 -10.50 16.86 -1.04
C ALA A 144 -9.31 17.08 -0.09
N ILE A 145 -9.26 18.24 0.59
CA ILE A 145 -8.23 18.56 1.59
C ILE A 145 -8.26 17.54 2.74
N TYR A 146 -9.45 17.29 3.31
CA TYR A 146 -9.62 16.33 4.39
C TYR A 146 -9.18 14.91 4.00
N ARG A 147 -9.60 14.43 2.83
CA ARG A 147 -9.18 13.10 2.32
C ARG A 147 -7.67 13.03 2.10
N THR A 148 -7.04 14.12 1.66
CA THR A 148 -5.58 14.17 1.48
C THR A 148 -4.84 14.16 2.82
N ARG A 149 -5.40 14.75 3.88
CA ARG A 149 -4.85 14.60 5.25
C ARG A 149 -4.85 13.13 5.70
N ILE A 150 -5.94 12.40 5.44
CA ILE A 150 -6.02 10.96 5.74
C ILE A 150 -5.02 10.16 4.91
N ALA A 151 -4.92 10.47 3.61
CA ALA A 151 -3.94 9.84 2.74
C ALA A 151 -2.51 10.02 3.26
N ALA A 152 -2.19 11.20 3.80
CA ALA A 152 -0.87 11.52 4.31
C ALA A 152 -0.53 10.69 5.55
N GLU A 153 -1.50 10.47 6.43
CA GLU A 153 -1.34 9.56 7.58
C GLU A 153 -1.12 8.11 7.15
N ALA A 154 -1.90 7.64 6.16
CA ALA A 154 -1.77 6.29 5.63
C ALA A 154 -0.42 6.06 4.93
N ALA A 155 0.10 7.05 4.21
CA ALA A 155 1.42 7.01 3.61
C ALA A 155 2.54 7.01 4.67
N ASP A 156 2.41 7.85 5.70
CA ASP A 156 3.42 7.99 6.76
C ASP A 156 3.65 6.70 7.56
N ARG A 157 2.60 5.88 7.69
CA ARG A 157 2.60 4.61 8.44
C ARG A 157 2.59 3.36 7.56
N TYR A 158 2.80 3.50 6.24
CA TYR A 158 2.56 2.43 5.27
C TYR A 158 3.19 1.07 5.66
N LEU A 159 4.48 1.06 6.00
CA LEU A 159 5.20 -0.16 6.35
C LEU A 159 4.79 -0.75 7.69
N ASP A 160 4.42 0.09 8.65
CA ASP A 160 3.94 -0.36 9.96
C ASP A 160 2.55 -1.01 9.82
N ASP A 161 1.66 -0.37 9.05
CA ASP A 161 0.34 -0.91 8.73
C ASP A 161 0.47 -2.23 7.94
N LEU A 162 1.39 -2.33 6.98
CA LEU A 162 1.68 -3.58 6.25
C LEU A 162 2.17 -4.69 7.19
N ARG A 163 3.11 -4.39 8.09
CA ARG A 163 3.62 -5.37 9.07
C ARG A 163 2.52 -5.86 9.99
N ALA A 164 1.68 -4.95 10.49
CA ALA A 164 0.54 -5.29 11.35
C ALA A 164 -0.48 -6.16 10.61
N ASP A 165 -0.80 -5.83 9.35
CA ASP A 165 -1.73 -6.61 8.53
C ASP A 165 -1.23 -8.02 8.25
N VAL A 166 0.04 -8.16 7.86
CA VAL A 166 0.67 -9.46 7.62
C VAL A 166 0.64 -10.31 8.89
N LYS A 167 1.09 -9.76 10.02
CA LYS A 167 1.08 -10.48 11.31
C LYS A 167 -0.32 -10.95 11.68
N ARG A 168 -1.32 -10.05 11.61
CA ARG A 168 -2.71 -10.36 11.91
C ARG A 168 -3.25 -11.48 11.01
N LEU A 169 -2.96 -11.43 9.71
CA LEU A 169 -3.43 -12.43 8.74
C LEU A 169 -2.76 -13.78 8.94
N LEU A 170 -1.48 -13.81 9.29
CA LEU A 170 -0.79 -15.05 9.67
C LEU A 170 -1.37 -15.64 10.95
N ASP A 171 -1.73 -14.79 11.92
CA ASP A 171 -2.27 -15.20 13.21
C ASP A 171 -3.68 -15.81 13.11
N THR A 172 -4.54 -15.24 12.27
CA THR A 172 -5.94 -15.67 12.14
C THR A 172 -6.16 -16.79 11.13
N ASN A 173 -5.22 -17.00 10.19
CA ASN A 173 -5.33 -18.06 9.20
C ASN A 173 -4.89 -19.42 9.72
N ARG A 174 -5.45 -20.47 9.10
CA ARG A 174 -5.15 -21.87 9.38
C ARG A 174 -3.81 -22.28 8.75
N ILE A 175 -2.73 -21.69 9.24
CA ILE A 175 -1.34 -22.02 8.90
C ILE A 175 -0.68 -22.60 10.15
N SER A 176 0.04 -23.72 9.99
CA SER A 176 0.77 -24.35 11.10
C SER A 176 1.75 -23.37 11.78
N PRO A 177 1.97 -23.48 13.11
CA PRO A 177 2.91 -22.61 13.82
C PRO A 177 4.32 -22.63 13.21
N GLU A 178 4.77 -23.77 12.71
CA GLU A 178 6.08 -23.92 12.08
C GLU A 178 6.15 -23.18 10.74
N ALA A 179 5.12 -23.31 9.89
CA ALA A 179 5.06 -22.55 8.63
C ALA A 179 4.92 -21.05 8.89
N ARG A 180 4.17 -20.64 9.92
CA ARG A 180 4.06 -19.23 10.35
C ARG A 180 5.42 -18.66 10.75
N ALA A 181 6.16 -19.36 11.62
CA ALA A 181 7.48 -18.92 12.07
C ALA A 181 8.47 -18.80 10.91
N LEU A 182 8.46 -19.74 9.96
CA LEU A 182 9.28 -19.67 8.76
C LEU A 182 8.86 -18.49 7.86
N THR A 183 7.55 -18.25 7.72
CA THR A 183 7.02 -17.13 6.93
C THR A 183 7.43 -15.79 7.53
N ASP A 184 7.30 -15.62 8.85
CA ASP A 184 7.75 -14.42 9.56
C ASP A 184 9.25 -14.17 9.35
N GLN A 185 10.07 -15.22 9.44
CA GLN A 185 11.51 -15.11 9.20
C GLN A 185 11.84 -14.69 7.76
N GLN A 186 11.15 -15.26 6.77
CA GLN A 186 11.35 -14.92 5.37
C GLN A 186 10.89 -13.50 5.05
N LEU A 187 9.73 -13.09 5.57
CA LEU A 187 9.23 -11.73 5.43
C LEU A 187 10.17 -10.72 6.07
N GLN A 188 10.72 -11.02 7.25
CA GLN A 188 11.69 -10.14 7.88
C GLN A 188 12.90 -9.92 6.96
N LYS A 189 13.54 -11.01 6.51
CA LYS A 189 14.75 -10.95 5.68
C LYS A 189 14.52 -10.39 4.27
N ALA A 190 13.40 -10.75 3.64
CA ALA A 190 13.14 -10.42 2.24
C ALA A 190 12.46 -9.06 2.09
N ILE A 191 11.67 -8.65 3.09
CA ILE A 191 10.85 -7.44 3.02
C ILE A 191 11.31 -6.44 4.09
N PHE A 192 11.09 -6.73 5.37
CA PHE A 192 11.16 -5.72 6.41
C PHE A 192 12.58 -5.26 6.78
N ASP A 193 13.60 -6.03 6.44
CA ASP A 193 15.02 -5.64 6.56
C ASP A 193 15.51 -4.83 5.35
N LYS A 194 14.85 -5.00 4.18
CA LYS A 194 15.25 -4.36 2.92
C LYS A 194 14.51 -3.06 2.66
N TYR A 195 13.19 -3.07 2.80
CA TYR A 195 12.37 -1.90 2.59
C TYR A 195 12.32 -1.04 3.84
N ARG A 196 12.50 0.27 3.66
CA ARG A 196 12.46 1.26 4.75
C ARG A 196 11.56 2.42 4.37
N LYS A 197 11.09 3.14 5.40
CA LYS A 197 10.35 4.39 5.21
C LYS A 197 11.19 5.32 4.34
N GLY A 198 10.60 5.87 3.30
CA GLY A 198 11.25 6.83 2.43
C GLY A 198 11.23 8.24 3.05
N GLN A 199 11.59 9.24 2.26
CA GLN A 199 11.66 10.64 2.70
C GLN A 199 10.30 11.37 2.65
N PHE A 200 9.19 10.65 2.48
CA PHE A 200 7.85 11.20 2.57
C PHE A 200 7.67 11.99 3.88
N SER A 201 7.30 13.26 3.75
CA SER A 201 7.03 14.13 4.88
C SER A 201 5.54 14.43 4.98
N LYS A 202 4.86 13.84 5.98
CA LYS A 202 3.48 14.20 6.33
C LYS A 202 3.35 15.70 6.61
N GLN A 203 4.32 16.27 7.33
CA GLN A 203 4.31 17.70 7.69
C GLN A 203 4.28 18.61 6.46
N ARG A 204 5.08 18.32 5.42
CA ARG A 204 5.09 19.11 4.18
C ARG A 204 3.75 19.07 3.46
N VAL A 205 3.13 17.88 3.42
CA VAL A 205 1.78 17.72 2.86
C VAL A 205 0.77 18.58 3.63
N LEU A 206 0.78 18.50 4.96
CA LEU A 206 -0.15 19.27 5.80
C LEU A 206 0.03 20.78 5.64
N GLN A 207 1.27 21.26 5.56
CA GLN A 207 1.57 22.68 5.31
C GLN A 207 1.03 23.17 3.97
N TYR A 208 1.18 22.38 2.91
CA TYR A 208 0.62 22.73 1.61
C TYR A 208 -0.92 22.79 1.66
N LEU A 209 -1.55 21.80 2.29
CA LEU A 209 -3.00 21.76 2.46
C LEU A 209 -3.54 22.91 3.29
N GLU A 210 -2.82 23.34 4.34
CA GLU A 210 -3.17 24.50 5.15
C GLU A 210 -3.11 25.81 4.34
N ARG A 211 -2.08 25.98 3.51
CA ARG A 211 -2.01 27.14 2.58
C ARG A 211 -3.17 27.13 1.60
N GLN A 212 -3.54 25.95 1.11
CA GLN A 212 -4.60 25.80 0.12
C GLN A 212 -5.97 26.09 0.74
N GLU A 213 -6.22 25.56 1.93
CA GLU A 213 -7.40 25.88 2.74
C GLU A 213 -7.48 27.38 3.01
N SER A 214 -6.39 27.99 3.50
CA SER A 214 -6.32 29.42 3.82
C SER A 214 -6.62 30.30 2.61
N PHE A 215 -6.09 29.96 1.43
CA PHE A 215 -6.33 30.71 0.21
C PHE A 215 -7.82 30.70 -0.18
N TYR A 216 -8.45 29.53 -0.24
CA TYR A 216 -9.87 29.45 -0.62
C TYR A 216 -10.80 29.98 0.48
N GLN A 217 -10.43 29.84 1.75
CA GLN A 217 -11.16 30.43 2.86
C GLN A 217 -11.13 31.96 2.76
N LEU A 218 -9.97 32.57 2.48
CA LEU A 218 -9.83 34.01 2.29
C LEU A 218 -10.75 34.54 1.17
N LEU A 219 -10.83 33.82 0.04
CA LEU A 219 -11.74 34.18 -1.05
C LEU A 219 -13.21 33.99 -0.65
N THR A 220 -13.52 32.91 0.07
CA THR A 220 -14.88 32.60 0.52
C THR A 220 -15.41 33.64 1.51
N ASP A 221 -14.58 34.08 2.45
CA ASP A 221 -14.95 35.05 3.49
C ASP A 221 -15.06 36.48 2.95
N ASN A 222 -14.49 36.75 1.77
CA ASN A 222 -14.46 38.08 1.16
C ASN A 222 -15.15 38.12 -0.22
N PRO A 223 -16.40 37.66 -0.37
CA PRO A 223 -17.04 37.49 -1.68
C PRO A 223 -17.28 38.81 -2.41
N LYS A 224 -17.34 39.95 -1.69
CA LYS A 224 -17.45 41.30 -2.26
C LYS A 224 -16.08 42.00 -2.43
N GLY A 225 -15.02 41.44 -1.87
CA GLY A 225 -13.67 42.02 -1.89
C GLY A 225 -12.92 41.83 -3.21
N PHE A 226 -13.43 40.96 -4.08
CA PHE A 226 -12.84 40.69 -5.39
C PHE A 226 -13.89 40.36 -6.47
N THR A 227 -13.45 40.48 -7.71
CA THR A 227 -14.15 39.98 -8.90
C THR A 227 -13.16 39.24 -9.80
N LEU A 228 -13.66 38.52 -10.80
CA LEU A 228 -12.84 37.90 -11.83
C LEU A 228 -12.85 38.77 -13.09
N ARG A 229 -11.67 39.13 -13.59
CA ARG A 229 -11.50 39.84 -14.88
C ARG A 229 -10.54 39.05 -15.74
N GLY A 230 -11.00 38.56 -16.89
CA GLY A 230 -10.18 37.76 -17.80
C GLY A 230 -9.59 36.50 -17.17
N GLY A 231 -10.30 35.87 -16.21
CA GLY A 231 -9.84 34.69 -15.48
C GLY A 231 -8.88 34.96 -14.30
N SER A 232 -8.53 36.22 -14.06
CA SER A 232 -7.67 36.62 -12.94
C SER A 232 -8.47 37.31 -11.83
N LEU A 233 -8.00 37.21 -10.59
CA LEU A 233 -8.59 37.91 -9.44
C LEU A 233 -8.27 39.40 -9.51
N PHE A 234 -9.31 40.23 -9.51
CA PHE A 234 -9.21 41.67 -9.32
C PHE A 234 -9.77 42.03 -7.95
N PHE A 235 -8.95 42.69 -7.12
CA PHE A 235 -9.32 43.03 -5.75
C PHE A 235 -9.66 44.51 -5.61
N TYR A 236 -10.77 44.81 -4.91
CA TYR A 236 -11.15 46.17 -4.57
C TYR A 236 -10.44 46.68 -3.30
N ASN A 237 -9.90 45.76 -2.50
CA ASN A 237 -9.16 46.04 -1.26
C ASN A 237 -7.68 45.65 -1.41
N LYS A 238 -6.77 46.61 -1.19
CA LYS A 238 -5.31 46.41 -1.31
C LYS A 238 -4.74 45.39 -0.31
N ASN A 239 -5.29 45.30 0.90
CA ASN A 239 -4.82 44.35 1.92
C ASN A 239 -5.22 42.92 1.56
N LEU A 240 -6.48 42.74 1.12
CA LEU A 240 -6.97 41.46 0.62
C LEU A 240 -6.16 40.98 -0.59
N HIS A 241 -5.82 41.91 -1.50
CA HIS A 241 -4.96 41.60 -2.64
C HIS A 241 -3.60 41.04 -2.22
N ARG A 242 -2.89 41.72 -1.32
CA ARG A 242 -1.56 41.27 -0.86
C ARG A 242 -1.64 39.88 -0.23
N GLN A 243 -2.59 39.66 0.68
CA GLN A 243 -2.77 38.37 1.35
C GLN A 243 -3.05 37.24 0.34
N ALA A 244 -3.93 37.49 -0.63
CA ALA A 244 -4.25 36.50 -1.65
C ALA A 244 -3.08 36.23 -2.60
N ASP A 245 -2.31 37.26 -2.99
CA ASP A 245 -1.13 37.07 -3.85
C ASP A 245 -0.01 36.31 -3.13
N ASP A 246 0.25 36.62 -1.86
CA ASP A 246 1.25 35.91 -1.05
C ASP A 246 0.91 34.43 -0.91
N LEU A 247 -0.35 34.10 -0.59
CA LEU A 247 -0.83 32.72 -0.51
C LEU A 247 -0.78 32.01 -1.86
N ASN A 248 -1.25 32.66 -2.94
CA ASN A 248 -1.24 32.08 -4.28
C ASN A 248 0.19 31.78 -4.75
N ARG A 249 1.14 32.70 -4.49
CA ARG A 249 2.56 32.48 -4.81
C ARG A 249 3.13 31.30 -4.02
N ALA A 250 2.83 31.21 -2.73
CA ALA A 250 3.28 30.10 -1.89
C ALA A 250 2.68 28.75 -2.31
N LEU A 251 1.46 28.74 -2.88
CA LEU A 251 0.83 27.56 -3.45
C LEU A 251 1.50 27.13 -4.76
N LEU A 252 1.67 28.06 -5.71
CA LEU A 252 2.30 27.76 -7.00
C LEU A 252 3.74 27.25 -6.83
N GLN A 253 4.49 27.79 -5.87
CA GLN A 253 5.84 27.32 -5.55
C GLN A 253 5.83 25.94 -4.86
N GLY A 254 4.82 25.65 -4.04
CA GLY A 254 4.73 24.42 -3.26
C GLY A 254 4.11 23.22 -3.98
N GLU A 255 3.43 23.42 -5.11
CA GLU A 255 2.67 22.36 -5.79
C GLU A 255 3.56 21.20 -6.26
N VAL A 256 4.71 21.53 -6.88
CA VAL A 256 5.67 20.52 -7.36
C VAL A 256 6.23 19.70 -6.19
N ASP A 257 6.56 20.37 -5.08
CA ASP A 257 7.04 19.72 -3.86
C ASP A 257 5.95 18.85 -3.21
N PHE A 258 4.69 19.30 -3.25
CA PHE A 258 3.56 18.53 -2.77
C PHE A 258 3.45 17.19 -3.51
N PHE A 259 3.42 17.20 -4.85
CA PHE A 259 3.29 15.97 -5.63
C PHE A 259 4.55 15.09 -5.58
N SER A 260 5.74 15.69 -5.63
CA SER A 260 7.00 14.93 -5.60
C SER A 260 7.22 14.21 -4.26
N ASN A 261 6.73 14.76 -3.16
CA ASN A 261 6.82 14.14 -1.83
C ASN A 261 6.16 12.75 -1.78
N TRP A 262 5.08 12.51 -2.53
CA TRP A 262 4.40 11.21 -2.60
C TRP A 262 5.17 10.12 -3.35
N ARG A 263 6.26 10.49 -4.05
CA ARG A 263 7.15 9.53 -4.70
C ARG A 263 8.13 8.86 -3.73
N LEU A 264 8.12 9.29 -2.48
CA LEU A 264 9.14 8.98 -1.47
C LEU A 264 8.54 8.20 -0.27
N ILE A 265 7.43 7.47 -0.46
CA ILE A 265 6.74 6.77 0.64
C ILE A 265 7.59 5.61 1.16
N VAL A 266 8.05 4.74 0.26
CA VAL A 266 8.92 3.61 0.56
C VAL A 266 10.14 3.64 -0.35
N GLN A 267 11.29 3.24 0.19
CA GLN A 267 12.52 3.03 -0.54
C GLN A 267 13.04 1.62 -0.28
N HIS A 268 13.72 1.06 -1.29
CA HIS A 268 14.45 -0.20 -1.22
C HIS A 268 15.94 0.07 -1.00
#